data_AF-A0A8R7TI93-F1
#
_entry.id   AF-A0A8R7TI93-F1
#
_cell.length_a   1.000
_cell.length_b   1.000
_cell.length_c   1.000
_cell.angle_alpha   90.00
_cell.angle_beta   90.00
_cell.angle_gamma   90.00
#
_symmetry.space_group_name_H-M   'P 1'
#
loop_
_entity.id
_entity.type
_entity.pdbx_description
1 polymer ?
#
loop_
_entity_poly.entity_id
_entity_poly.type
_entity_poly.pdbx_seq_one_letter_code
_entity_poly.pdbx_strand_id
1 'polypeptide(L)'
;MEIVRSQRQLAAAAAAASGGGSGAGALPTYRVAPQLEVRLEEFELFAIDRLRVLKGISDGLSRGKRPEEMEKLVSELWKAHMRHQDPAEALNKDIISHFVLRLVYCRTEELRKWFLSMENTLFRYRFRLESPESQRLLMSEFQLPYKALPHSEFEAVKDKLSQVARSIGQSASVESVFFKVPFEEVPDLVASRRVFLSKGYAYVAMSQVVSLVVTQFRCNISKALVLTNRKWTATIKEQEKDRLTPIVEALSNAYFGPDYSQPNDATEISPKDIDQLARTSFPLCMRHMLEKLRENHHLKHGGRMQFGLFLKGAGLKLEDALTFWRSEFSQKVGSERFDKEYAYSIRHNYGKEGKRTDYTSYSCQKIISATPGVGDHHGCPYRHFGEENLRAALNNMGVGGNALEGILDKVKNRHYQLACTMTFEATHGVSCDTGINHPNQYFSESQKVLQAKNQTVQSQLST
;
A
#
# COMPACT_ATOMS: atom_id res chain seq x y z
N MET A 1 -13.83 23.23 41.76
CA MET A 1 -12.78 24.23 41.44
C MET A 1 -11.48 23.60 40.92
N GLU A 2 -11.20 22.31 41.12
CA GLU A 2 -9.99 21.63 40.61
C GLU A 2 -10.06 21.21 39.13
N ILE A 3 -11.26 20.92 38.61
CA ILE A 3 -11.47 20.50 37.21
C ILE A 3 -11.14 21.63 36.22
N VAL A 4 -11.43 22.89 36.59
CA VAL A 4 -11.16 24.08 35.77
C VAL A 4 -9.65 24.42 35.76
N ARG A 5 -8.91 24.10 36.83
CA ARG A 5 -7.45 24.24 36.88
C ARG A 5 -6.74 23.20 36.00
N SER A 6 -7.24 21.97 35.94
CA SER A 6 -6.71 20.90 35.08
C SER A 6 -6.92 21.21 33.58
N GLN A 7 -8.09 21.75 33.20
CA GLN A 7 -8.32 22.19 31.83
C GLN A 7 -7.47 23.42 31.44
N ARG A 8 -7.23 24.37 32.36
CA ARG A 8 -6.29 25.48 32.11
C ARG A 8 -4.85 25.02 31.98
N GLN A 9 -4.41 23.99 32.71
CA GLN A 9 -3.08 23.41 32.56
C GLN A 9 -2.93 22.64 31.24
N LEU A 10 -3.95 21.91 30.79
CA LEU A 10 -3.99 21.26 29.49
C LEU A 10 -4.04 22.26 28.33
N ALA A 11 -4.81 23.35 28.48
CA ALA A 11 -4.84 24.45 27.52
C ALA A 11 -3.54 25.25 27.50
N ALA A 12 -2.87 25.43 28.65
CA ALA A 12 -1.55 26.06 28.72
C ALA A 12 -0.44 25.17 28.13
N ALA A 13 -0.53 23.84 28.28
CA ALA A 13 0.37 22.89 27.61
C ALA A 13 0.13 22.84 26.09
N ALA A 14 -1.13 22.97 25.64
CA ALA A 14 -1.47 23.11 24.23
C ALA A 14 -0.99 24.47 23.66
N ALA A 15 -1.11 25.55 24.44
CA ALA A 15 -0.62 26.89 24.08
C ALA A 15 0.92 26.95 24.03
N ALA A 16 1.61 26.22 24.91
CA ALA A 16 3.07 26.07 24.88
C ALA A 16 3.54 25.20 23.70
N ALA A 17 2.75 24.21 23.28
CA ALA A 17 3.02 23.43 22.07
C ALA A 17 2.72 24.19 20.77
N SER A 18 1.80 25.15 20.78
CA SER A 18 1.52 26.06 19.66
C SER A 18 2.41 27.31 19.63
N GLY A 19 3.23 27.54 20.67
CA GLY A 19 4.05 28.74 20.86
C GLY A 19 5.53 28.63 20.49
N GLY A 20 5.93 27.59 19.75
CA GLY A 20 7.28 27.46 19.19
C GLY A 20 7.32 28.01 17.76
N GLY A 21 7.91 29.19 17.59
CA GLY A 21 7.90 29.96 16.35
C GLY A 21 8.42 29.26 15.09
N SER A 22 7.78 29.64 13.99
CA SER A 22 8.32 29.89 12.65
C SER A 22 9.71 29.35 12.32
N GLY A 23 9.72 28.28 11.54
CA GLY A 23 10.83 27.91 10.67
C GLY A 23 10.28 27.00 9.58
N ALA A 24 10.29 27.47 8.32
CA ALA A 24 10.14 26.58 7.19
C ALA A 24 11.21 25.48 7.30
N GLY A 25 10.81 24.22 7.54
CA GLY A 25 11.72 23.07 7.50
C GLY A 25 11.81 22.17 8.75
N ALA A 26 10.82 22.11 9.65
CA ALA A 26 10.80 21.10 10.72
C ALA A 26 9.85 19.94 10.41
N LEU A 27 10.35 18.69 10.49
CA LEU A 27 9.58 17.46 10.31
C LEU A 27 8.48 17.32 11.40
N PRO A 28 7.18 17.22 11.06
CA PRO A 28 6.13 17.14 12.07
C PRO A 28 6.19 15.87 12.92
N THR A 29 5.99 16.01 14.24
CA THR A 29 5.94 14.87 15.18
C THR A 29 4.53 14.28 15.35
N TYR A 30 3.52 14.94 14.78
CA TYR A 30 2.10 14.56 14.82
C TYR A 30 1.54 14.33 16.24
N ARG A 31 2.04 15.05 17.25
CA ARG A 31 1.58 14.90 18.64
C ARG A 31 0.18 15.46 18.86
N VAL A 32 -0.10 16.63 18.28
CA VAL A 32 -1.36 17.36 18.46
C VAL A 32 -1.97 17.61 17.09
N ALA A 33 -3.28 17.35 16.96
CA ALA A 33 -4.00 17.70 15.75
C ALA A 33 -4.11 19.23 15.66
N PRO A 34 -3.76 19.84 14.52
CA PRO A 34 -3.83 21.29 14.38
C PRO A 34 -5.30 21.73 14.33
N GLN A 35 -5.58 22.94 14.82
CA GLN A 35 -6.90 23.57 14.71
C GLN A 35 -7.03 24.18 13.31
N LEU A 36 -7.22 23.32 12.31
CA LEU A 36 -7.39 23.70 10.91
C LEU A 36 -8.75 23.22 10.42
N GLU A 37 -9.45 24.11 9.72
CA GLU A 37 -10.63 23.74 8.95
C GLU A 37 -10.18 23.25 7.58
N VAL A 38 -10.71 22.11 7.14
CA VAL A 38 -10.40 21.55 5.82
C VAL A 38 -11.68 21.10 5.16
N ARG A 39 -11.78 21.28 3.85
CA ARG A 39 -12.93 20.79 3.08
C ARG A 39 -12.90 19.27 3.01
N LEU A 40 -14.07 18.63 2.91
CA LEU A 40 -14.14 17.16 2.89
C LEU A 40 -13.45 16.57 1.65
N GLU A 41 -13.47 17.28 0.53
CA GLU A 41 -12.79 16.86 -0.69
C GLU A 41 -11.27 16.87 -0.52
N GLU A 42 -10.73 17.91 0.12
CA GLU A 42 -9.31 18.04 0.45
C GLU A 42 -8.89 17.01 1.51
N PHE A 43 -9.75 16.78 2.50
CA PHE A 43 -9.57 15.76 3.53
C PHE A 43 -9.35 14.37 2.93
N GLU A 44 -10.20 13.99 1.97
CA GLU A 44 -10.07 12.72 1.25
C GLU A 44 -8.84 12.71 0.35
N LEU A 45 -8.64 13.74 -0.47
CA LEU A 45 -7.52 13.83 -1.41
C LEU A 45 -6.16 13.74 -0.71
N PHE A 46 -5.98 14.46 0.40
CA PHE A 46 -4.74 14.44 1.18
C PHE A 46 -4.47 13.05 1.77
N ALA A 47 -5.50 12.37 2.26
CA ALA A 47 -5.38 11.01 2.75
C ALA A 47 -5.00 10.02 1.65
N ILE A 48 -5.59 10.15 0.46
CA ILE A 48 -5.26 9.33 -0.72
C ILE A 48 -3.80 9.50 -1.10
N ASP A 49 -3.31 10.74 -1.19
CA ASP A 49 -1.94 11.02 -1.60
C ASP A 49 -0.91 10.45 -0.61
N ARG A 50 -1.13 10.61 0.70
CA ARG A 50 -0.26 9.98 1.70
C ARG A 50 -0.34 8.46 1.61
N LEU A 51 -1.53 7.90 1.40
CA LEU A 51 -1.70 6.46 1.34
C LEU A 51 -1.01 5.84 0.11
N ARG A 52 -0.90 6.56 -1.01
CA ARG A 52 -0.06 6.15 -2.15
C ARG A 52 1.40 6.02 -1.75
N VAL A 53 1.93 6.97 -0.99
CA VAL A 53 3.31 6.89 -0.45
C VAL A 53 3.48 5.68 0.46
N LEU A 54 2.57 5.47 1.42
CA LEU A 54 2.67 4.36 2.36
C LEU A 54 2.55 2.98 1.68
N LYS A 55 1.66 2.85 0.68
CA LYS A 55 1.54 1.62 -0.12
C LYS A 55 2.81 1.36 -0.92
N GLY A 56 3.38 2.38 -1.58
CA GLY A 56 4.65 2.22 -2.31
C GLY A 56 5.82 1.82 -1.41
N ILE A 57 5.87 2.30 -0.17
CA ILE A 57 6.84 1.85 0.85
C ILE A 57 6.62 0.37 1.19
N SER A 58 5.36 -0.03 1.42
CA SER A 58 4.99 -1.42 1.71
C SER A 58 5.44 -2.38 0.60
N ASP A 59 5.22 -1.98 -0.65
CA ASP A 59 5.60 -2.77 -1.83
C ASP A 59 7.12 -2.87 -1.98
N GLY A 60 7.84 -1.76 -1.78
CA GLY A 60 9.30 -1.73 -1.81
C GLY A 60 9.93 -2.67 -0.77
N LEU A 61 9.42 -2.64 0.47
CA LEU A 61 9.87 -3.54 1.54
C LEU A 61 9.54 -5.01 1.22
N SER A 62 8.36 -5.28 0.69
CA SER A 62 7.92 -6.64 0.37
C SER A 62 8.72 -7.26 -0.78
N ARG A 63 9.29 -6.44 -1.66
CA ARG A 63 10.24 -6.81 -2.72
C ARG A 63 11.68 -6.96 -2.23
N GLY A 64 11.96 -6.65 -0.95
CA GLY A 64 13.30 -6.75 -0.38
C GLY A 64 14.28 -5.68 -0.89
N LYS A 65 13.79 -4.49 -1.29
CA LYS A 65 14.65 -3.38 -1.70
C LYS A 65 15.65 -3.02 -0.61
N ARG A 66 16.88 -2.72 -1.01
CA ARG A 66 17.95 -2.32 -0.07
C ARG A 66 17.67 -0.94 0.54
N PRO A 67 18.29 -0.60 1.69
CA PRO A 67 18.04 0.69 2.35
C PRO A 67 18.26 1.92 1.44
N GLU A 68 19.26 1.90 0.56
CA GLU A 68 19.56 2.99 -0.38
C GLU A 68 18.47 3.13 -1.47
N GLU A 69 17.99 2.00 -2.00
CA GLU A 69 16.90 1.97 -2.99
C GLU A 69 15.58 2.42 -2.36
N MET A 70 15.35 2.05 -1.11
CA MET A 70 14.19 2.49 -0.34
C MET A 70 14.21 3.99 -0.07
N GLU A 71 15.38 4.56 0.23
CA GLU A 71 15.53 6.00 0.44
C GLU A 71 15.18 6.80 -0.82
N LYS A 72 15.71 6.36 -1.98
CA LYS A 72 15.37 6.95 -3.28
C LYS A 72 13.88 6.83 -3.58
N LEU A 73 13.30 5.64 -3.41
CA LEU A 73 11.87 5.39 -3.62
C LEU A 73 11.00 6.28 -2.74
N VAL A 74 11.30 6.39 -1.46
CA VAL A 74 10.55 7.25 -0.52
C VAL A 74 10.64 8.71 -0.94
N SER A 75 11.83 9.18 -1.34
CA SER A 75 11.99 10.55 -1.83
C SER A 75 11.16 10.81 -3.08
N GLU A 76 11.14 9.89 -4.04
CA GLU A 76 10.39 10.03 -5.28
C GLU A 76 8.87 10.02 -5.04
N LEU A 77 8.37 9.07 -4.24
CA LEU A 77 6.95 8.99 -3.87
C LEU A 77 6.50 10.24 -3.10
N TRP A 78 7.31 10.72 -2.16
CA TRP A 78 7.02 11.94 -1.42
C TRP A 78 6.95 13.16 -2.35
N LYS A 79 7.90 13.28 -3.29
CA LYS A 79 7.92 14.35 -4.28
C LYS A 79 6.72 14.30 -5.23
N ALA A 80 6.31 13.11 -5.64
CA ALA A 80 5.21 12.92 -6.59
C ALA A 80 3.83 13.21 -5.97
N HIS A 81 3.61 12.84 -4.71
CA HIS A 81 2.27 12.87 -4.11
C HIS A 81 2.08 13.95 -3.03
N MET A 82 3.13 14.32 -2.30
CA MET A 82 3.01 15.19 -1.11
C MET A 82 3.54 16.61 -1.32
N ARG A 83 4.14 16.92 -2.47
CA ARG A 83 4.58 18.28 -2.78
C ARG A 83 3.41 19.21 -3.08
N HIS A 84 3.57 20.45 -2.63
CA HIS A 84 2.74 21.58 -3.00
C HIS A 84 3.65 22.77 -3.33
N GLN A 85 3.19 23.71 -4.16
CA GLN A 85 3.98 24.90 -4.52
C GLN A 85 4.18 25.82 -3.31
N ASP A 86 3.14 25.94 -2.48
CA ASP A 86 3.19 26.63 -1.19
C ASP A 86 3.71 25.69 -0.08
N PRO A 87 4.83 26.03 0.61
CA PRO A 87 5.34 25.28 1.75
C PRO A 87 4.35 25.13 2.92
N ALA A 88 3.48 26.11 3.15
CA ALA A 88 2.49 26.05 4.23
C ALA A 88 1.41 25.01 3.91
N GLU A 89 0.92 24.98 2.67
CA GLU A 89 -0.02 23.97 2.21
C GLU A 89 0.60 22.57 2.15
N ALA A 90 1.89 22.46 1.80
CA ALA A 90 2.60 21.19 1.86
C ALA A 90 2.66 20.63 3.31
N LEU A 91 2.87 21.52 4.29
CA LEU A 91 2.86 21.16 5.71
C LEU A 91 1.45 20.78 6.19
N ASN A 92 0.42 21.55 5.82
CA ASN A 92 -0.97 21.24 6.14
C ASN A 92 -1.38 19.91 5.54
N LYS A 93 -1.07 19.66 4.27
CA LYS A 93 -1.30 18.38 3.59
C LYS A 93 -0.64 17.21 4.32
N ASP A 94 0.62 17.36 4.74
CA ASP A 94 1.35 16.34 5.51
C ASP A 94 0.65 16.04 6.86
N ILE A 95 0.32 17.08 7.63
CA ILE A 95 -0.27 16.92 8.96
C ILE A 95 -1.69 16.35 8.85
N ILE A 96 -2.55 16.94 8.01
CA ILE A 96 -3.95 16.55 7.86
C ILE A 96 -4.02 15.10 7.37
N SER A 97 -3.31 14.75 6.30
CA SER A 97 -3.29 13.38 5.76
C SER A 97 -2.91 12.33 6.81
N HIS A 98 -1.93 12.62 7.67
CA HIS A 98 -1.54 11.73 8.75
C HIS A 98 -2.69 11.50 9.75
N PHE A 99 -3.36 12.57 10.19
CA PHE A 99 -4.47 12.47 11.14
C PHE A 99 -5.72 11.82 10.53
N VAL A 100 -5.99 12.04 9.23
CA VAL A 100 -7.06 11.33 8.52
C VAL A 100 -6.77 9.83 8.51
N LEU A 101 -5.55 9.42 8.14
CA LEU A 101 -5.20 8.01 8.10
C LEU A 101 -5.21 7.35 9.49
N ARG A 102 -4.98 8.10 10.58
CA ARG A 102 -5.20 7.56 11.94
C ARG A 102 -6.66 7.14 12.16
N LEU A 103 -7.64 7.88 11.64
CA LEU A 103 -9.05 7.49 11.75
C LEU A 103 -9.32 6.20 10.98
N VAL A 104 -8.77 6.07 9.77
CA VAL A 104 -8.89 4.88 8.92
C VAL A 104 -8.26 3.65 9.56
N TYR A 105 -7.00 3.75 9.97
CA TYR A 105 -6.18 2.61 10.36
C TYR A 105 -6.22 2.30 11.86
N CYS A 106 -6.95 3.06 12.69
CA CYS A 106 -7.12 2.73 14.10
C CYS A 106 -8.07 1.54 14.37
N ARG A 107 -8.90 1.17 13.39
CA ARG A 107 -10.09 0.30 13.55
C ARG A 107 -9.77 -1.13 13.97
N THR A 108 -8.85 -1.80 13.28
CA THR A 108 -8.44 -3.19 13.59
C THR A 108 -6.98 -3.26 14.01
N GLU A 109 -6.56 -4.37 14.61
CA GLU A 109 -5.17 -4.55 14.99
C GLU A 109 -4.24 -4.69 13.77
N GLU A 110 -4.68 -5.37 12.72
CA GLU A 110 -3.93 -5.53 11.48
C GLU A 110 -3.70 -4.18 10.80
N LEU A 111 -4.74 -3.35 10.70
CA LEU A 111 -4.65 -2.01 10.13
C LEU A 111 -3.70 -1.13 10.94
N ARG A 112 -3.77 -1.18 12.28
CA ARG A 112 -2.87 -0.43 13.17
C ARG A 112 -1.42 -0.86 12.98
N LYS A 113 -1.16 -2.17 12.94
CA LYS A 113 0.20 -2.72 12.73
C LYS A 113 0.77 -2.28 11.39
N TRP A 114 -0.01 -2.36 10.32
CA TRP A 114 0.41 -1.96 8.98
C TRP A 114 0.72 -0.46 8.93
N PHE A 115 -0.22 0.39 9.36
CA PHE A 115 -0.02 1.84 9.34
C PHE A 115 1.16 2.25 10.21
N LEU A 116 1.27 1.72 11.44
CA LEU A 116 2.39 1.99 12.32
C LEU A 116 3.74 1.62 11.68
N SER A 117 3.82 0.49 10.97
CA SER A 117 5.04 0.07 10.28
C SER A 117 5.41 0.99 9.13
N MET A 118 4.44 1.34 8.26
CA MET A 118 4.68 2.16 7.08
C MET A 118 4.99 3.60 7.45
N GLU A 119 4.22 4.17 8.37
CA GLU A 119 4.37 5.55 8.84
C GLU A 119 5.69 5.75 9.60
N ASN A 120 6.09 4.76 10.40
CA ASN A 120 7.39 4.76 11.06
C ASN A 120 8.56 4.70 10.05
N THR A 121 8.41 3.87 9.01
CA THR A 121 9.40 3.78 7.93
C THR A 121 9.52 5.10 7.18
N LEU A 122 8.39 5.73 6.83
CA LEU A 122 8.36 7.05 6.21
C LEU A 122 9.06 8.10 7.08
N PHE A 123 8.72 8.15 8.36
CA PHE A 123 9.34 9.08 9.32
C PHE A 123 10.86 8.85 9.42
N ARG A 124 11.32 7.59 9.46
CA ARG A 124 12.74 7.24 9.50
C ARG A 124 13.52 7.82 8.33
N TYR A 125 13.02 7.67 7.11
CA TYR A 125 13.70 8.21 5.92
C TYR A 125 13.64 9.73 5.87
N ARG A 126 12.49 10.34 6.21
CA ARG A 126 12.38 11.80 6.27
C ARG A 126 13.33 12.40 7.30
N PHE A 127 13.42 11.81 8.50
CA PHE A 127 14.34 12.26 9.54
C PHE A 127 15.82 12.21 9.12
N ARG A 128 16.23 11.22 8.32
CA ARG A 128 17.60 11.13 7.80
C ARG A 128 17.95 12.24 6.82
N LEU A 129 16.97 12.77 6.10
CA LEU A 129 17.14 13.87 5.15
C LEU A 129 17.15 15.26 5.82
N GLU A 130 16.77 15.33 7.10
CA GLU A 130 16.83 16.57 7.88
C GLU A 130 18.28 16.99 8.17
N SER A 131 18.50 18.30 8.30
CA SER A 131 19.81 18.82 8.71
C SER A 131 20.19 18.37 10.13
N PRO A 132 21.48 18.30 10.48
CA PRO A 132 21.92 17.97 11.83
C PRO A 132 21.35 18.90 12.91
N GLU A 133 21.04 20.15 12.56
CA GLU A 133 20.39 21.14 13.44
C GLU A 133 18.92 20.76 13.68
N SER A 134 18.17 20.46 12.60
CA SER A 134 16.77 20.01 12.69
C SER A 134 16.64 18.69 13.46
N GLN A 135 17.56 17.74 13.24
CA GLN A 135 17.60 16.49 13.99
C GLN A 135 17.80 16.74 15.49
N ARG A 136 18.72 17.63 15.88
CA ARG A 136 18.94 18.01 17.28
C ARG A 136 17.71 18.68 17.90
N LEU A 137 17.02 19.55 17.17
CA LEU A 137 15.78 20.18 17.62
C LEU A 137 14.69 19.14 17.88
N LEU A 138 14.51 18.19 16.96
CA LEU A 138 13.53 17.11 17.11
C LEU A 138 13.85 16.22 18.30
N MET A 139 15.12 15.88 18.54
CA MET A 139 15.51 15.13 19.75
C MET A 139 15.07 15.85 21.03
N SER A 140 15.23 17.17 21.08
CA SER A 140 14.77 18.01 22.19
C SER A 140 13.25 18.01 22.31
N GLU A 141 12.52 18.13 21.19
CA GLU A 141 11.04 18.07 21.17
C GLU A 141 10.52 16.72 21.68
N PHE A 142 11.20 15.63 21.33
CA PHE A 142 10.89 14.31 21.85
C PHE A 142 11.18 14.15 23.34
N GLN A 143 11.84 15.12 23.97
CA GLN A 143 12.26 15.12 25.38
C GLN A 143 13.12 13.90 25.71
N LEU A 144 13.97 13.48 24.76
CA LEU A 144 14.91 12.39 24.99
C LEU A 144 15.90 12.83 26.07
N PRO A 145 15.96 12.14 27.23
CA PRO A 145 16.78 12.57 28.37
C PRO A 145 18.28 12.34 28.17
N TYR A 146 18.70 11.94 26.96
CA TYR A 146 20.03 11.42 26.68
C TYR A 146 21.01 12.55 26.36
N LYS A 147 21.99 12.72 27.24
CA LYS A 147 23.10 13.65 27.05
C LYS A 147 24.25 12.96 26.31
N ALA A 148 25.07 13.77 25.64
CA ALA A 148 26.32 13.30 25.06
C ALA A 148 27.20 12.67 26.16
N LEU A 149 27.87 11.58 25.79
CA LEU A 149 28.75 10.84 26.68
C LEU A 149 29.93 11.75 27.08
N PRO A 150 30.24 11.88 28.38
CA PRO A 150 31.39 12.66 28.81
C PRO A 150 32.69 12.03 28.32
N HIS A 151 33.72 12.86 28.09
CA HIS A 151 35.00 12.40 27.52
C HIS A 151 35.66 11.29 28.33
N SER A 152 35.57 11.34 29.66
CA SER A 152 36.11 10.31 30.55
C SER A 152 35.43 8.94 30.38
N GLU A 153 34.10 8.90 30.22
CA GLU A 153 33.39 7.65 29.92
C GLU A 153 33.66 7.16 28.50
N PHE A 154 33.82 8.09 27.55
CA PHE A 154 34.13 7.77 26.16
C PHE A 154 35.48 7.05 26.03
N GLU A 155 36.55 7.60 26.60
CA GLU A 155 37.88 6.97 26.53
C GLU A 155 37.90 5.57 27.13
N ALA A 156 37.12 5.31 28.18
CA ALA A 156 37.02 3.99 28.80
C ALA A 156 36.36 2.91 27.90
N VAL A 157 35.53 3.30 26.93
CA VAL A 157 34.83 2.38 26.02
C VAL A 157 35.26 2.48 24.56
N LYS A 158 36.17 3.41 24.26
CA LYS A 158 36.62 3.77 22.91
C LYS A 158 37.05 2.57 22.08
N ASP A 159 37.91 1.71 22.62
CA ASP A 159 38.39 0.53 21.90
C ASP A 159 37.26 -0.42 21.48
N LYS A 160 36.24 -0.56 22.34
CA LYS A 160 35.07 -1.39 22.09
C LYS A 160 34.14 -0.73 21.06
N LEU A 161 33.97 0.59 21.12
CA LEU A 161 33.24 1.34 20.09
C LEU A 161 33.94 1.23 18.73
N SER A 162 35.27 1.30 18.68
CA SER A 162 36.05 1.12 17.45
C SER A 162 35.98 -0.32 16.93
N GLN A 163 35.84 -1.34 17.78
CA GLN A 163 35.55 -2.71 17.35
C GLN A 163 34.17 -2.81 16.69
N VAL A 164 33.14 -2.20 17.30
CA VAL A 164 31.79 -2.17 16.71
C VAL A 164 31.81 -1.43 15.37
N ALA A 165 32.43 -0.26 15.28
CA ALA A 165 32.55 0.51 14.04
C ALA A 165 33.19 -0.31 12.90
N ARG A 166 34.29 -1.03 13.20
CA ARG A 166 34.93 -1.93 12.23
C ARG A 166 34.02 -3.08 11.79
N SER A 167 33.25 -3.65 12.71
CA SER A 167 32.33 -4.75 12.41
C SER A 167 31.19 -4.36 11.46
N ILE A 168 30.84 -3.06 11.43
CA ILE A 168 29.80 -2.49 10.56
C ILE A 168 30.37 -1.78 9.33
N GLY A 169 31.68 -1.91 9.07
CA GLY A 169 32.36 -1.30 7.92
C GLY A 169 32.49 0.22 8.00
N GLN A 170 32.33 0.83 9.19
CA GLN A 170 32.54 2.26 9.41
C GLN A 170 33.98 2.54 9.85
N SER A 171 34.54 3.67 9.40
CA SER A 171 35.87 4.11 9.84
C SER A 171 35.80 4.58 11.29
N ALA A 172 36.75 4.11 12.12
CA ALA A 172 36.80 4.37 13.56
C ALA A 172 37.03 5.84 13.96
N SER A 173 37.08 6.77 12.99
CA SER A 173 37.66 8.11 13.12
C SER A 173 36.66 9.27 13.03
N VAL A 174 35.35 9.03 12.85
CA VAL A 174 34.45 10.09 12.34
C VAL A 174 33.36 10.55 13.32
N GLU A 175 33.03 9.79 14.36
CA GLU A 175 31.90 10.15 15.23
C GLU A 175 32.35 10.73 16.57
N SER A 176 32.18 12.05 16.72
CA SER A 176 32.59 12.81 17.91
C SER A 176 31.58 12.75 19.07
N VAL A 177 30.38 12.23 18.84
CA VAL A 177 29.29 12.25 19.82
C VAL A 177 28.61 10.89 19.92
N PHE A 178 28.70 10.31 21.11
CA PHE A 178 27.98 9.10 21.52
C PHE A 178 26.97 9.42 22.62
N PHE A 179 25.92 8.64 22.68
CA PHE A 179 24.87 8.70 23.70
C PHE A 179 24.80 7.37 24.44
N LYS A 180 24.62 7.44 25.75
CA LYS A 180 24.39 6.28 26.61
C LYS A 180 22.89 6.15 26.87
N VAL A 181 22.30 5.06 26.40
CA VAL A 181 20.86 4.83 26.47
C VAL A 181 20.56 3.43 27.00
N PRO A 182 19.43 3.19 27.68
CA PRO A 182 18.99 1.82 27.97
C PRO A 182 18.88 1.01 26.68
N PHE A 183 19.36 -0.24 26.66
CA PHE A 183 19.39 -1.03 25.43
C PHE A 183 17.98 -1.30 24.84
N GLU A 184 16.95 -1.27 25.69
CA GLU A 184 15.54 -1.45 25.35
C GLU A 184 14.99 -0.36 24.41
N GLU A 185 15.64 0.80 24.36
CA GLU A 185 15.25 1.94 23.52
C GLU A 185 15.74 1.82 22.07
N VAL A 186 16.74 0.96 21.83
CA VAL A 186 17.35 0.74 20.51
C VAL A 186 17.37 -0.75 20.11
N PRO A 187 16.22 -1.45 20.14
CA PRO A 187 16.17 -2.88 19.89
C PRO A 187 16.62 -3.25 18.47
N ASP A 188 16.43 -2.38 17.47
CA ASP A 188 16.89 -2.62 16.09
C ASP A 188 18.42 -2.63 15.99
N LEU A 189 19.11 -1.74 16.72
CA LEU A 189 20.57 -1.69 16.78
C LEU A 189 21.15 -2.89 17.54
N VAL A 190 20.49 -3.30 18.62
CA VAL A 190 20.88 -4.46 19.42
C VAL A 190 20.74 -5.75 18.63
N ALA A 191 19.60 -5.99 18.00
CA ALA A 191 19.34 -7.19 17.21
C ALA A 191 20.34 -7.35 16.05
N SER A 192 20.76 -6.23 15.45
CA SER A 192 21.74 -6.20 14.36
C SER A 192 23.20 -6.09 14.83
N ARG A 193 23.46 -6.11 16.15
CA ARG A 193 24.79 -6.02 16.77
C ARG A 193 25.58 -4.78 16.34
N ARG A 194 24.90 -3.65 16.11
CA ARG A 194 25.48 -2.39 15.63
C ARG A 194 25.83 -1.39 16.73
N VAL A 195 25.66 -1.78 17.99
CA VAL A 195 25.94 -0.94 19.18
C VAL A 195 26.72 -1.74 20.22
N PHE A 196 27.55 -1.05 20.99
CA PHE A 196 28.22 -1.63 22.14
C PHE A 196 27.26 -1.68 23.34
N LEU A 197 27.22 -2.82 24.04
CA LEU A 197 26.41 -3.03 25.23
C LEU A 197 27.28 -3.19 26.48
N SER A 198 26.93 -2.49 27.56
CA SER A 198 27.58 -2.63 28.86
C SER A 198 26.61 -2.33 29.99
N LYS A 199 26.50 -3.25 30.96
CA LYS A 199 25.71 -3.08 32.20
C LYS A 199 24.26 -2.58 31.96
N GLY A 200 23.59 -3.09 30.91
CA GLY A 200 22.22 -2.70 30.56
C GLY A 200 22.09 -1.44 29.69
N TYR A 201 23.20 -0.82 29.29
CA TYR A 201 23.20 0.36 28.43
C TYR A 201 23.79 0.05 27.06
N ALA A 202 23.21 0.66 26.03
CA ALA A 202 23.73 0.75 24.68
C ALA A 202 24.42 2.10 24.46
N TYR A 203 25.54 2.06 23.74
CA TYR A 203 26.28 3.24 23.32
C TYR A 203 25.99 3.49 21.84
N VAL A 204 25.28 4.57 21.57
CA VAL A 204 24.69 4.90 20.27
C VAL A 204 25.38 6.13 19.71
N ALA A 205 25.85 6.05 18.47
CA ALA A 205 26.46 7.19 17.82
C ALA A 205 25.44 8.20 17.27
N MET A 206 25.87 9.43 16.99
CA MET A 206 25.01 10.43 16.35
C MET A 206 24.38 9.95 15.03
N SER A 207 25.10 9.20 14.19
CA SER A 207 24.51 8.64 12.95
C SER A 207 23.39 7.63 13.20
N GLN A 208 23.34 7.05 14.40
CA GLN A 208 22.41 6.01 14.80
C GLN A 208 21.24 6.56 15.64
N VAL A 209 21.25 7.85 16.01
CA VAL A 209 20.19 8.52 16.77
C VAL A 209 18.81 8.39 16.13
N VAL A 210 18.76 8.24 14.80
CA VAL A 210 17.51 7.95 14.08
C VAL A 210 16.75 6.77 14.71
N SER A 211 17.43 5.74 15.23
CA SER A 211 16.78 4.61 15.92
C SER A 211 15.98 5.08 17.15
N LEU A 212 16.59 5.90 18.02
CA LEU A 212 15.97 6.42 19.24
C LEU A 212 14.71 7.24 18.93
N VAL A 213 14.84 8.20 18.02
CA VAL A 213 13.74 9.10 17.65
C VAL A 213 12.59 8.30 17.01
N VAL A 214 12.93 7.33 16.15
CA VAL A 214 11.96 6.46 15.49
C VAL A 214 11.25 5.52 16.47
N THR A 215 11.94 5.00 17.49
CA THR A 215 11.33 4.20 18.57
C THR A 215 10.32 5.04 19.35
N GLN A 216 10.72 6.25 19.76
CA GLN A 216 9.81 7.14 20.50
C GLN A 216 8.60 7.55 19.64
N PHE A 217 8.83 7.86 18.37
CA PHE A 217 7.77 8.14 17.40
C PHE A 217 6.79 6.96 17.31
N ARG A 218 7.29 5.72 17.17
CA ARG A 218 6.49 4.49 17.14
C ARG A 218 5.58 4.39 18.36
N CYS A 219 6.15 4.58 19.56
CA CYS A 219 5.43 4.51 20.82
C CYS A 219 4.30 5.55 20.89
N ASN A 220 4.58 6.78 20.46
CA ASN A 220 3.60 7.86 20.45
C ASN A 220 2.44 7.57 19.49
N ILE A 221 2.73 7.17 18.25
CA ILE A 221 1.70 6.82 17.25
C ILE A 221 0.88 5.62 17.73
N SER A 222 1.53 4.58 18.27
CA SER A 222 0.84 3.39 18.78
C SER A 222 -0.16 3.74 19.88
N LYS A 223 0.25 4.55 20.87
CA LYS A 223 -0.65 5.05 21.92
C LYS A 223 -1.78 5.89 21.34
N ALA A 224 -1.47 6.80 20.42
CA ALA A 224 -2.47 7.65 19.78
C ALA A 224 -3.52 6.84 19.02
N LEU A 225 -3.14 5.83 18.23
CA LEU A 225 -4.09 4.98 17.50
C LEU A 225 -5.06 4.24 18.42
N VAL A 226 -4.60 3.77 19.58
CA VAL A 226 -5.47 3.13 20.58
C VAL A 226 -6.49 4.12 21.12
N LEU A 227 -6.04 5.32 21.50
CA LEU A 227 -6.93 6.37 22.01
C LEU A 227 -7.92 6.86 20.93
N THR A 228 -7.45 7.02 19.70
CA THR A 228 -8.28 7.38 18.55
C THR A 228 -9.35 6.33 18.30
N ASN A 229 -9.03 5.03 18.31
CA ASN A 229 -10.04 3.97 18.14
C ASN A 229 -11.11 4.02 19.24
N ARG A 230 -10.68 4.15 20.50
CA ARG A 230 -11.61 4.25 21.64
C ARG A 230 -12.60 5.41 21.45
N LYS A 231 -12.11 6.59 21.08
CA LYS A 231 -12.96 7.77 20.85
C LYS A 231 -13.81 7.66 19.58
N TRP A 232 -13.25 7.07 18.52
CA TRP A 232 -13.93 6.82 17.26
C TRP A 232 -15.16 5.94 17.46
N THR A 233 -14.97 4.77 18.09
CA THR A 233 -16.01 3.77 18.31
C THR A 233 -17.06 4.24 19.32
N ALA A 234 -16.68 5.01 20.34
CA ALA A 234 -17.60 5.44 21.38
C ALA A 234 -18.49 6.63 20.99
N THR A 235 -18.05 7.49 20.06
CA THR A 235 -18.72 8.80 19.87
C THR A 235 -18.67 9.27 18.41
N ILE A 236 -17.49 9.35 17.80
CA ILE A 236 -17.32 10.04 16.51
C ILE A 236 -18.03 9.28 15.37
N LYS A 237 -18.00 7.94 15.38
CA LYS A 237 -18.62 7.13 14.33
C LYS A 237 -20.11 7.42 14.18
N GLU A 238 -20.84 7.58 15.28
CA GLU A 238 -22.27 7.87 15.24
C GLU A 238 -22.54 9.35 14.92
N GLN A 239 -21.73 10.27 15.46
CA GLN A 239 -21.89 11.70 15.21
C GLN A 239 -21.61 12.10 13.75
N GLU A 240 -20.63 11.46 13.13
CA GLU A 240 -20.16 11.77 11.77
C GLU A 240 -20.53 10.66 10.78
N LYS A 241 -21.68 10.01 11.01
CA LYS A 241 -22.17 8.87 10.24
C LYS A 241 -22.35 9.19 8.76
N ASP A 242 -22.82 10.39 8.43
CA ASP A 242 -23.11 10.81 7.06
C ASP A 242 -21.98 11.59 6.40
N ARG A 243 -20.92 11.94 7.15
CA ARG A 243 -19.80 12.76 6.67
C ARG A 243 -18.48 11.99 6.64
N LEU A 244 -17.88 11.74 7.81
CA LEU A 244 -16.55 11.13 7.89
C LEU A 244 -16.58 9.60 7.81
N THR A 245 -17.61 8.96 8.37
CA THR A 245 -17.68 7.50 8.41
C THR A 245 -17.60 6.85 7.02
N PRO A 246 -18.34 7.33 5.99
CA PRO A 246 -18.28 6.73 4.65
C PRO A 246 -16.89 6.87 4.03
N ILE A 247 -16.24 8.04 4.19
CA ILE A 247 -14.89 8.31 3.68
C ILE A 247 -13.88 7.39 4.38
N VAL A 248 -13.93 7.30 5.70
CA VAL A 248 -13.02 6.48 6.51
C VAL A 248 -13.17 4.99 6.17
N GLU A 249 -14.39 4.52 5.94
CA GLU A 249 -14.65 3.14 5.53
C GLU A 249 -14.20 2.87 4.09
N ALA A 250 -14.44 3.81 3.17
CA ALA A 250 -14.01 3.72 1.79
C ALA A 250 -12.48 3.68 1.67
N LEU A 251 -11.77 4.60 2.34
CA LEU A 251 -10.30 4.70 2.31
C LEU A 251 -9.60 3.42 2.77
N SER A 252 -10.18 2.68 3.72
CA SER A 252 -9.62 1.40 4.18
C SER A 252 -9.57 0.34 3.07
N ASN A 253 -10.47 0.45 2.07
CA ASN A 253 -10.58 -0.47 0.95
C ASN A 253 -10.30 0.16 -0.41
N ALA A 254 -9.80 1.39 -0.42
CA ALA A 254 -9.73 2.18 -1.63
C ALA A 254 -8.63 1.69 -2.57
N TYR A 255 -9.04 1.52 -3.81
CA TYR A 255 -8.20 1.28 -4.97
C TYR A 255 -7.86 2.64 -5.61
N PHE A 256 -6.58 2.92 -5.82
CA PHE A 256 -6.09 4.23 -6.29
C PHE A 256 -5.51 4.20 -7.71
N GLY A 257 -5.69 3.10 -8.42
CA GLY A 257 -5.26 2.97 -9.82
C GLY A 257 -6.29 3.55 -10.80
N PRO A 258 -6.06 3.39 -12.11
CA PRO A 258 -6.95 3.92 -13.15
C PRO A 258 -8.39 3.41 -13.01
N ASP A 259 -9.36 4.27 -13.31
CA ASP A 259 -10.76 3.86 -13.43
C ASP A 259 -10.95 3.06 -14.72
N TYR A 260 -11.55 1.89 -14.60
CA TYR A 260 -11.87 0.98 -15.70
C TYR A 260 -13.39 0.85 -15.88
N SER A 261 -14.13 1.93 -15.60
CA SER A 261 -15.55 2.07 -15.89
C SER A 261 -15.79 2.17 -17.40
N GLN A 262 -15.00 3.02 -18.07
CA GLN A 262 -14.97 3.15 -19.53
C GLN A 262 -13.81 2.34 -20.15
N PRO A 263 -13.98 1.83 -21.38
CA PRO A 263 -12.85 1.35 -22.16
C PRO A 263 -11.83 2.48 -22.32
N ASN A 264 -10.55 2.22 -22.07
CA ASN A 264 -9.51 3.14 -22.56
C ASN A 264 -9.57 3.11 -24.10
N ASP A 265 -9.52 4.27 -24.75
CA ASP A 265 -9.62 4.48 -26.22
C ASP A 265 -8.63 3.66 -27.08
N ALA A 266 -7.75 2.86 -26.46
CA ALA A 266 -6.61 2.23 -27.10
C ALA A 266 -6.76 0.72 -27.39
N THR A 267 -7.80 0.01 -26.92
CA THR A 267 -7.91 -1.43 -27.19
C THR A 267 -9.36 -1.93 -27.18
N GLU A 268 -9.90 -2.22 -28.36
CA GLU A 268 -11.14 -2.97 -28.52
C GLU A 268 -10.80 -4.47 -28.69
N ILE A 269 -11.51 -5.35 -27.99
CA ILE A 269 -11.32 -6.80 -28.11
C ILE A 269 -12.55 -7.45 -28.74
N SER A 270 -12.34 -8.43 -29.62
CA SER A 270 -13.43 -9.21 -30.20
C SER A 270 -13.65 -10.54 -29.46
N PRO A 271 -14.83 -11.16 -29.54
CA PRO A 271 -15.09 -12.47 -28.94
C PRO A 271 -14.14 -13.58 -29.40
N LYS A 272 -13.60 -13.48 -30.62
CA LYS A 272 -12.71 -14.47 -31.22
C LYS A 272 -11.31 -14.45 -30.61
N ASP A 273 -10.89 -13.30 -30.10
CA ASP A 273 -9.54 -13.10 -29.56
C ASP A 273 -9.44 -13.52 -28.09
N ILE A 274 -10.57 -13.71 -27.40
CA ILE A 274 -10.63 -13.95 -25.96
C ILE A 274 -9.76 -15.14 -25.53
N ASP A 275 -9.79 -16.26 -26.25
CA ASP A 275 -9.01 -17.45 -25.87
C ASP A 275 -7.50 -17.23 -26.02
N GLN A 276 -7.09 -16.48 -27.05
CA GLN A 276 -5.69 -16.11 -27.25
C GLN A 276 -5.23 -15.13 -26.16
N LEU A 277 -6.02 -14.08 -25.92
CA LEU A 277 -5.76 -13.08 -24.89
C LEU A 277 -5.74 -13.70 -23.48
N ALA A 278 -6.53 -14.74 -23.24
CA ALA A 278 -6.52 -15.44 -21.96
C ALA A 278 -5.19 -16.16 -21.67
N ARG A 279 -4.52 -16.66 -22.71
CA ARG A 279 -3.23 -17.33 -22.58
C ARG A 279 -2.10 -16.35 -22.36
N THR A 280 -2.15 -15.18 -23.00
CA THR A 280 -1.05 -14.22 -23.02
C THR A 280 -1.20 -13.06 -22.04
N SER A 281 -2.44 -12.59 -21.80
CA SER A 281 -2.68 -11.29 -21.15
C SER A 281 -3.68 -11.29 -20.02
N PHE A 282 -4.43 -12.37 -19.77
CA PHE A 282 -5.34 -12.40 -18.63
C PHE A 282 -4.59 -12.76 -17.34
N PRO A 283 -4.89 -12.08 -16.22
CA PRO A 283 -4.42 -12.53 -14.92
C PRO A 283 -5.09 -13.86 -14.56
N LEU A 284 -4.45 -14.62 -13.66
CA LEU A 284 -4.89 -15.96 -13.28
C LEU A 284 -6.36 -16.03 -12.83
N CYS A 285 -6.88 -14.99 -12.15
CA CYS A 285 -8.29 -14.93 -11.75
C CYS A 285 -9.26 -14.95 -12.93
N MET A 286 -8.93 -14.27 -14.03
CA MET A 286 -9.79 -14.20 -15.22
C MET A 286 -9.59 -15.42 -16.11
N ARG A 287 -8.35 -15.91 -16.22
CA ARG A 287 -8.05 -17.14 -16.95
C ARG A 287 -8.80 -18.34 -16.37
N HIS A 288 -8.80 -18.51 -15.04
CA HIS A 288 -9.53 -19.58 -14.38
C HIS A 288 -11.05 -19.51 -14.65
N MET A 289 -11.64 -18.31 -14.62
CA MET A 289 -13.07 -18.14 -14.90
C MET A 289 -13.40 -18.48 -16.36
N LEU A 290 -12.54 -18.12 -17.31
CA LEU A 290 -12.74 -18.51 -18.70
C LEU A 290 -12.65 -20.03 -18.87
N GLU A 291 -11.65 -20.69 -18.28
CA GLU A 291 -11.51 -22.15 -18.32
C GLU A 291 -12.79 -22.82 -17.78
N LYS A 292 -13.29 -22.38 -16.62
CA LYS A 292 -14.53 -22.93 -16.04
C LYS A 292 -15.80 -22.58 -16.80
N LEU A 293 -15.83 -21.43 -17.47
CA LEU A 293 -16.92 -21.07 -18.37
C LEU A 293 -16.98 -22.02 -19.56
N ARG A 294 -15.83 -22.31 -20.19
CA ARG A 294 -15.73 -23.22 -21.34
C ARG A 294 -16.03 -24.67 -20.96
N GLU A 295 -15.65 -25.11 -19.76
CA GLU A 295 -15.94 -26.48 -19.27
C GLU A 295 -17.43 -26.66 -18.90
N ASN A 296 -18.01 -25.70 -18.18
CA ASN A 296 -19.34 -25.85 -17.60
C ASN A 296 -20.46 -25.23 -18.42
N HIS A 297 -20.11 -24.45 -19.46
CA HIS A 297 -20.99 -23.61 -20.27
C HIS A 297 -21.90 -22.70 -19.42
N HIS A 298 -21.44 -22.33 -18.23
CA HIS A 298 -22.17 -21.47 -17.30
C HIS A 298 -21.26 -20.92 -16.20
N LEU A 299 -21.61 -19.72 -15.70
CA LEU A 299 -21.05 -19.14 -14.49
C LEU A 299 -22.17 -18.65 -13.56
N LYS A 300 -21.97 -18.84 -12.25
CA LYS A 300 -22.81 -18.26 -11.20
C LYS A 300 -22.70 -16.73 -11.18
N HIS A 301 -23.62 -16.07 -10.46
CA HIS A 301 -23.75 -14.61 -10.46
C HIS A 301 -22.43 -13.88 -10.18
N GLY A 302 -21.68 -14.27 -9.15
CA GLY A 302 -20.38 -13.66 -8.83
C GLY A 302 -19.36 -13.78 -9.96
N GLY A 303 -19.31 -14.93 -10.64
CA GLY A 303 -18.44 -15.15 -11.81
C GLY A 303 -18.85 -14.31 -13.01
N ARG A 304 -20.16 -14.22 -13.31
CA ARG A 304 -20.67 -13.37 -14.40
C ARG A 304 -20.35 -11.90 -14.16
N MET A 305 -20.46 -11.42 -12.92
CA MET A 305 -20.13 -10.04 -12.59
C MET A 305 -18.62 -9.78 -12.68
N GLN A 306 -17.79 -10.61 -12.04
CA GLN A 306 -16.35 -10.41 -12.02
C GLN A 306 -15.73 -10.51 -13.43
N PHE A 307 -16.10 -11.54 -14.19
CA PHE A 307 -15.55 -11.76 -15.54
C PHE A 307 -16.18 -10.82 -16.58
N GLY A 308 -17.51 -10.64 -16.54
CA GLY A 308 -18.21 -9.78 -17.49
C GLY A 308 -17.78 -8.32 -17.40
N LEU A 309 -17.62 -7.78 -16.19
CA LEU A 309 -17.12 -6.41 -16.02
C LEU A 309 -15.65 -6.28 -16.42
N PHE A 310 -14.82 -7.30 -16.15
CA PHE A 310 -13.45 -7.32 -16.65
C PHE A 310 -13.38 -7.26 -18.18
N LEU A 311 -14.18 -8.07 -18.88
CA LEU A 311 -14.22 -8.06 -20.35
C LEU A 311 -14.67 -6.71 -20.91
N LYS A 312 -15.67 -6.09 -20.28
CA LYS A 312 -16.09 -4.71 -20.61
C LYS A 312 -14.93 -3.73 -20.45
N GLY A 313 -14.25 -3.73 -19.30
CA GLY A 313 -13.10 -2.85 -19.05
C GLY A 313 -11.88 -3.18 -19.93
N ALA A 314 -11.82 -4.37 -20.52
CA ALA A 314 -10.80 -4.77 -21.49
C ALA A 314 -11.15 -4.35 -22.92
N GLY A 315 -12.33 -3.77 -23.15
CA GLY A 315 -12.76 -3.23 -24.44
C GLY A 315 -13.79 -4.06 -25.20
N LEU A 316 -14.42 -5.07 -24.58
CA LEU A 316 -15.46 -5.87 -25.24
C LEU A 316 -16.76 -5.05 -25.35
N LYS A 317 -17.24 -4.82 -26.57
CA LYS A 317 -18.49 -4.07 -26.82
C LYS A 317 -19.72 -4.85 -26.35
N LEU A 318 -20.83 -4.15 -26.12
CA LEU A 318 -22.08 -4.76 -25.65
C LEU A 318 -22.59 -5.87 -26.59
N GLU A 319 -22.64 -5.60 -27.90
CA GLU A 319 -23.12 -6.57 -28.89
C GLU A 319 -22.24 -7.83 -28.93
N ASP A 320 -20.93 -7.64 -28.83
CA ASP A 320 -19.95 -8.71 -28.76
C ASP A 320 -20.04 -9.51 -27.45
N ALA A 321 -20.29 -8.83 -26.33
CA ALA A 321 -20.53 -9.46 -25.05
C ALA A 321 -21.80 -10.30 -25.06
N LEU A 322 -22.90 -9.79 -25.64
CA LEU A 322 -24.13 -10.57 -25.80
C LEU A 322 -23.89 -11.80 -26.67
N THR A 323 -23.17 -11.64 -27.79
CA THR A 323 -22.78 -12.75 -28.67
C THR A 323 -21.96 -13.81 -27.91
N PHE A 324 -20.93 -13.38 -27.18
CA PHE A 324 -20.05 -14.25 -26.42
C PHE A 324 -20.78 -15.03 -25.31
N TRP A 325 -21.56 -14.33 -24.47
CA TRP A 325 -22.27 -14.99 -23.39
C TRP A 325 -23.39 -15.90 -23.92
N ARG A 326 -24.03 -15.54 -25.04
CA ARG A 326 -25.07 -16.36 -25.66
C ARG A 326 -24.50 -17.63 -26.26
N SER A 327 -23.37 -17.57 -26.96
CA SER A 327 -22.74 -18.77 -27.55
C SER A 327 -22.29 -19.77 -26.48
N GLU A 328 -21.83 -19.28 -25.32
CA GLU A 328 -21.46 -20.15 -24.21
C GLU A 328 -22.68 -20.69 -23.46
N PHE A 329 -23.61 -19.84 -23.03
CA PHE A 329 -24.69 -20.27 -22.16
C PHE A 329 -25.76 -21.09 -22.90
N SER A 330 -25.97 -20.84 -24.20
CA SER A 330 -26.95 -21.58 -25.00
C SER A 330 -26.69 -23.09 -25.01
N GLN A 331 -25.43 -23.52 -24.87
CA GLN A 331 -25.07 -24.93 -24.80
C GLN A 331 -25.66 -25.66 -23.58
N LYS A 332 -25.98 -24.92 -22.50
CA LYS A 332 -26.54 -25.49 -21.27
C LYS A 332 -27.97 -25.07 -20.96
N VAL A 333 -28.30 -23.80 -21.18
CA VAL A 333 -29.63 -23.25 -20.82
C VAL A 333 -30.54 -23.00 -22.03
N GLY A 334 -30.01 -23.06 -23.25
CA GLY A 334 -30.73 -22.73 -24.49
C GLY A 334 -30.82 -21.22 -24.77
N SER A 335 -30.93 -20.86 -26.06
CA SER A 335 -30.88 -19.46 -26.52
C SER A 335 -32.06 -18.61 -26.01
N GLU A 336 -33.28 -19.15 -25.99
CA GLU A 336 -34.46 -18.39 -25.53
C GLU A 336 -34.39 -18.06 -24.04
N ARG A 337 -33.90 -19.01 -23.23
CA ARG A 337 -33.74 -18.83 -21.79
C ARG A 337 -32.62 -17.84 -21.48
N PHE A 338 -31.56 -17.85 -22.29
CA PHE A 338 -30.50 -16.84 -22.21
C PHE A 338 -31.05 -15.42 -22.34
N ASP A 339 -31.87 -15.18 -23.38
CA ASP A 339 -32.41 -13.84 -23.64
C ASP A 339 -33.32 -13.36 -22.51
N LYS A 340 -34.12 -14.26 -21.93
CA LYS A 340 -35.05 -13.94 -20.83
C LYS A 340 -34.34 -13.69 -19.50
N GLU A 341 -33.35 -14.50 -19.15
CA GLU A 341 -32.75 -14.49 -17.80
C GLU A 341 -31.44 -13.71 -17.69
N TYR A 342 -30.66 -13.58 -18.78
CA TYR A 342 -29.27 -13.10 -18.70
C TYR A 342 -28.99 -11.85 -19.55
N ALA A 343 -29.62 -11.70 -20.71
CA ALA A 343 -29.35 -10.57 -21.62
C ALA A 343 -29.61 -9.20 -20.96
N TYR A 344 -30.68 -9.09 -20.18
CA TYR A 344 -31.01 -7.89 -19.40
C TYR A 344 -29.86 -7.50 -18.45
N SER A 345 -29.37 -8.47 -17.66
CA SER A 345 -28.27 -8.23 -16.72
C SER A 345 -26.99 -7.78 -17.42
N ILE A 346 -26.71 -8.28 -18.62
CA ILE A 346 -25.54 -7.87 -19.40
C ILE A 346 -25.71 -6.42 -19.88
N ARG A 347 -26.85 -6.04 -20.47
CA ARG A 347 -27.12 -4.66 -20.90
C ARG A 347 -27.08 -3.66 -19.75
N HIS A 348 -27.56 -4.08 -18.58
CA HIS A 348 -27.50 -3.29 -17.35
C HIS A 348 -26.05 -3.01 -16.93
N ASN A 349 -25.13 -3.99 -17.04
CA ASN A 349 -23.71 -3.79 -16.74
C ASN A 349 -23.01 -2.76 -17.65
N TYR A 350 -23.54 -2.55 -18.86
CA TYR A 350 -23.08 -1.55 -19.84
C TYR A 350 -23.86 -0.22 -19.76
N GLY A 351 -24.70 -0.03 -18.73
CA GLY A 351 -25.44 1.22 -18.52
C GLY A 351 -26.55 1.49 -19.55
N LYS A 352 -26.95 0.50 -20.36
CA LYS A 352 -28.01 0.66 -21.38
C LYS A 352 -29.43 0.41 -20.87
N GLU A 353 -29.58 -0.05 -19.63
CA GLU A 353 -30.88 -0.35 -19.00
C GLU A 353 -30.92 0.15 -17.54
N GLY A 354 -32.12 0.33 -16.96
CA GLY A 354 -32.30 0.76 -15.56
C GLY A 354 -31.91 2.22 -15.27
N LYS A 355 -31.26 2.47 -14.12
CA LYS A 355 -30.75 3.81 -13.71
C LYS A 355 -29.58 4.31 -14.57
N ARG A 356 -29.18 3.58 -15.62
CA ARG A 356 -27.99 3.86 -16.45
C ARG A 356 -26.69 3.96 -15.63
N THR A 357 -26.61 3.18 -14.55
CA THR A 357 -25.40 3.12 -13.72
C THR A 357 -24.36 2.26 -14.42
N ASP A 358 -23.27 2.88 -14.83
CA ASP A 358 -22.21 2.19 -15.53
C ASP A 358 -21.31 1.44 -14.54
N TYR A 359 -21.49 0.12 -14.43
CA TYR A 359 -20.79 -0.67 -13.42
C TYR A 359 -19.30 -0.72 -13.70
N THR A 360 -18.52 -0.36 -12.68
CA THR A 360 -17.05 -0.40 -12.71
C THR A 360 -16.54 -1.82 -12.58
N SER A 361 -15.49 -2.12 -13.33
CA SER A 361 -14.69 -3.35 -13.19
C SER A 361 -14.23 -3.55 -11.75
N TYR A 362 -14.12 -4.81 -11.30
CA TYR A 362 -13.76 -5.10 -9.91
C TYR A 362 -12.27 -4.95 -9.67
N SER A 363 -11.89 -4.15 -8.67
CA SER A 363 -10.51 -4.06 -8.19
C SER A 363 -10.02 -5.38 -7.58
N CYS A 364 -8.69 -5.58 -7.55
CA CYS A 364 -8.13 -6.77 -6.91
C CYS A 364 -8.56 -6.87 -5.45
N GLN A 365 -8.64 -5.74 -4.73
CA GLN A 365 -9.08 -5.75 -3.32
C GLN A 365 -10.53 -6.23 -3.17
N LYS A 366 -11.44 -5.80 -4.07
CA LYS A 366 -12.83 -6.30 -4.07
C LYS A 366 -12.89 -7.80 -4.35
N ILE A 367 -12.11 -8.27 -5.32
CA ILE A 367 -12.04 -9.70 -5.70
C ILE A 367 -11.42 -10.54 -4.57
N ILE A 368 -10.37 -10.03 -3.93
CA ILE A 368 -9.73 -10.67 -2.78
C ILE A 368 -10.72 -10.76 -1.63
N SER A 369 -11.48 -9.70 -1.33
CA SER A 369 -12.44 -9.69 -0.22
C SER A 369 -13.71 -10.51 -0.47
N ALA A 370 -13.95 -10.97 -1.70
CA ALA A 370 -15.05 -11.88 -1.99
C ALA A 370 -14.89 -13.22 -1.24
N THR A 371 -16.01 -13.89 -0.99
CA THR A 371 -16.02 -15.22 -0.36
C THR A 371 -16.80 -16.18 -1.28
N PRO A 372 -16.11 -16.81 -2.25
CA PRO A 372 -16.75 -17.74 -3.17
C PRO A 372 -17.30 -18.96 -2.41
N GLY A 373 -18.53 -19.38 -2.74
CA GLY A 373 -19.16 -20.57 -2.18
C GLY A 373 -18.88 -21.85 -2.99
N VAL A 374 -19.52 -22.95 -2.61
CA VAL A 374 -19.38 -24.22 -3.34
C VAL A 374 -19.91 -24.06 -4.76
N GLY A 375 -19.10 -24.43 -5.75
CA GLY A 375 -19.40 -24.29 -7.18
C GLY A 375 -19.30 -22.86 -7.71
N ASP A 376 -18.76 -21.92 -6.94
CA ASP A 376 -18.32 -20.62 -7.46
C ASP A 376 -16.87 -20.70 -7.97
N HIS A 377 -16.61 -20.03 -9.09
CA HIS A 377 -15.27 -19.95 -9.70
C HIS A 377 -14.72 -18.51 -9.74
N HIS A 378 -15.38 -17.58 -9.04
CA HIS A 378 -14.94 -16.19 -8.90
C HIS A 378 -13.96 -16.03 -7.73
N GLY A 379 -13.44 -14.82 -7.53
CA GLY A 379 -12.46 -14.52 -6.48
C GLY A 379 -11.01 -14.49 -6.97
N CYS A 380 -10.08 -14.33 -6.02
CA CYS A 380 -8.65 -14.31 -6.27
C CYS A 380 -8.03 -15.70 -6.04
N PRO A 381 -7.47 -16.36 -7.07
CA PRO A 381 -6.82 -17.68 -6.92
C PRO A 381 -5.73 -17.69 -5.86
N TYR A 382 -4.93 -16.63 -5.76
CA TYR A 382 -3.88 -16.49 -4.74
C TYR A 382 -4.41 -16.47 -3.30
N ARG A 383 -5.70 -16.20 -3.08
CA ARG A 383 -6.33 -16.25 -1.75
C ARG A 383 -7.12 -17.54 -1.52
N HIS A 384 -7.84 -18.02 -2.54
CA HIS A 384 -8.85 -19.06 -2.35
C HIS A 384 -8.39 -20.45 -2.79
N PHE A 385 -7.35 -20.57 -3.61
CA PHE A 385 -6.84 -21.90 -3.99
C PHE A 385 -6.01 -22.49 -2.86
N GLY A 386 -6.10 -23.81 -2.69
CA GLY A 386 -5.10 -24.56 -1.94
C GLY A 386 -3.74 -24.50 -2.64
N GLU A 387 -2.65 -24.70 -1.87
CA GLU A 387 -1.27 -24.57 -2.37
C GLU A 387 -0.99 -25.47 -3.58
N GLU A 388 -1.51 -26.71 -3.60
CA GLU A 388 -1.35 -27.65 -4.71
C GLU A 388 -2.03 -27.15 -6.00
N ASN A 389 -3.29 -26.72 -5.90
CA ASN A 389 -4.05 -26.19 -7.03
C ASN A 389 -3.42 -24.90 -7.58
N LEU A 390 -2.93 -24.04 -6.69
CA LEU A 390 -2.23 -22.82 -7.10
C LEU A 390 -0.91 -23.15 -7.81
N ARG A 391 -0.15 -24.13 -7.30
CA ARG A 391 1.11 -24.60 -7.91
C ARG A 391 0.85 -25.14 -9.32
N ALA A 392 -0.16 -25.98 -9.50
CA ALA A 392 -0.55 -26.52 -10.81
C ALA A 392 -0.96 -25.40 -11.77
N ALA A 393 -1.77 -24.44 -11.31
CA ALA A 393 -2.22 -23.33 -12.13
C ALA A 393 -1.06 -22.40 -12.58
N LEU A 394 -0.10 -22.12 -11.69
CA LEU A 394 1.09 -21.33 -12.00
C LEU A 394 2.05 -22.05 -12.97
N ASN A 395 2.23 -23.36 -12.80
CA ASN A 395 2.98 -24.17 -13.76
C ASN A 395 2.35 -24.11 -15.16
N ASN A 396 1.02 -24.15 -15.26
CA ASN A 396 0.29 -24.00 -16.54
C ASN A 396 0.40 -22.60 -17.15
N MET A 397 0.85 -21.60 -16.37
CA MET A 397 1.23 -20.27 -16.86
C MET A 397 2.72 -20.19 -17.26
N GLY A 398 3.48 -21.27 -17.11
CA GLY A 398 4.93 -21.30 -17.39
C GLY A 398 5.79 -20.78 -16.23
N VAL A 399 5.23 -20.66 -15.03
CA VAL A 399 5.98 -20.19 -13.85
C VAL A 399 6.47 -21.39 -13.03
N GLY A 400 7.79 -21.59 -13.01
CA GLY A 400 8.43 -22.70 -12.29
C GLY A 400 9.64 -22.26 -11.46
N GLY A 401 10.28 -23.25 -10.82
CA GLY A 401 11.54 -23.07 -10.08
C GLY A 401 11.45 -22.06 -8.93
N ASN A 402 12.49 -21.23 -8.77
CA ASN A 402 12.60 -20.26 -7.68
C ASN A 402 11.50 -19.18 -7.71
N ALA A 403 11.01 -18.82 -8.91
CA ALA A 403 9.94 -17.82 -9.05
C ALA A 403 8.64 -18.32 -8.40
N LEU A 404 8.32 -19.61 -8.58
CA LEU A 404 7.15 -20.25 -8.01
C LEU A 404 7.18 -20.25 -6.48
N GLU A 405 8.31 -20.65 -5.89
CA GLU A 405 8.46 -20.65 -4.43
C GLU A 405 8.40 -19.22 -3.85
N GLY A 406 8.97 -18.23 -4.54
CA GLY A 406 8.84 -16.82 -4.17
C GLY A 406 7.39 -16.32 -4.18
N ILE A 407 6.59 -16.72 -5.17
CA ILE A 407 5.16 -16.40 -5.25
C ILE A 407 4.39 -17.05 -4.09
N LEU A 408 4.67 -18.32 -3.78
CA LEU A 408 4.02 -19.03 -2.68
C LEU A 408 4.36 -18.42 -1.32
N ASP A 409 5.59 -17.95 -1.11
CA ASP A 409 5.96 -17.19 0.09
C ASP A 409 5.12 -15.91 0.23
N LYS A 410 4.91 -15.16 -0.85
CA LYS A 410 4.04 -13.97 -0.80
C LYS A 410 2.60 -14.34 -0.47
N VAL A 411 2.09 -15.44 -0.99
CA VAL A 411 0.74 -15.94 -0.66
C VAL A 411 0.63 -16.32 0.82
N LYS A 412 1.63 -17.03 1.37
CA LYS A 412 1.68 -17.38 2.80
C LYS A 412 1.68 -16.14 3.69
N ASN A 413 2.36 -15.09 3.26
CA ASN A 413 2.38 -13.78 3.91
C ASN A 413 1.16 -12.89 3.57
N ARG A 414 0.14 -13.42 2.88
CA ARG A 414 -1.11 -12.73 2.49
C ARG A 414 -0.90 -11.54 1.53
N HIS A 415 0.24 -11.48 0.85
CA HIS A 415 0.55 -10.47 -0.16
C HIS A 415 0.08 -10.91 -1.56
N TYR A 416 -1.23 -11.11 -1.72
CA TYR A 416 -1.82 -11.72 -2.93
C TYR A 416 -1.62 -10.91 -4.21
N GLN A 417 -1.70 -9.57 -4.13
CA GLN A 417 -1.46 -8.69 -5.28
C GLN A 417 0.00 -8.72 -5.72
N LEU A 418 0.93 -8.79 -4.77
CA LEU A 418 2.34 -8.92 -5.06
C LEU A 418 2.66 -10.30 -5.69
N ALA A 419 2.02 -11.36 -5.20
CA ALA A 419 2.09 -12.69 -5.82
C ALA A 419 1.63 -12.68 -7.29
N CYS A 420 0.51 -11.97 -7.58
CA CYS A 420 0.05 -11.74 -8.95
C CYS A 420 1.05 -10.93 -9.78
N THR A 421 1.67 -9.91 -9.18
CA THR A 421 2.70 -9.08 -9.84
C THR A 421 3.94 -9.91 -10.17
N MET A 422 4.44 -10.72 -9.24
CA MET A 422 5.58 -11.62 -9.50
C MET A 422 5.26 -12.65 -10.60
N THR A 423 4.01 -13.10 -10.68
CA THR A 423 3.55 -13.97 -11.78
C THR A 423 3.57 -13.22 -13.11
N PHE A 424 3.14 -11.95 -13.15
CA PHE A 424 3.26 -11.09 -14.33
C PHE A 424 4.73 -10.97 -14.77
N GLU A 425 5.62 -10.65 -13.83
CA GLU A 425 7.05 -10.47 -14.09
C GLU A 425 7.70 -11.76 -14.61
N ALA A 426 7.36 -12.92 -14.03
CA ALA A 426 7.85 -14.22 -14.48
C ALA A 426 7.34 -14.61 -15.87
N THR A 427 6.09 -14.30 -16.19
CA THR A 427 5.47 -14.64 -17.49
C THR A 427 5.90 -13.71 -18.63
N HIS A 428 6.15 -12.44 -18.33
CA HIS A 428 6.46 -11.42 -19.34
C HIS A 428 7.96 -11.11 -19.43
N GLY A 429 8.76 -11.45 -18.42
CA GLY A 429 10.19 -11.18 -18.38
C GLY A 429 10.53 -9.70 -18.20
N VAL A 430 9.61 -8.91 -17.62
CA VAL A 430 9.78 -7.46 -17.35
C VAL A 430 9.39 -7.17 -15.91
N SER A 431 10.07 -6.22 -15.26
CA SER A 431 9.68 -5.76 -13.93
C SER A 431 8.43 -4.90 -13.99
N CYS A 432 7.54 -5.04 -13.01
CA CYS A 432 6.34 -4.22 -12.87
C CYS A 432 6.42 -3.45 -11.55
N ASP A 433 7.21 -2.38 -11.51
CA ASP A 433 7.51 -1.65 -10.26
C ASP A 433 6.28 -0.99 -9.63
N THR A 434 5.28 -0.63 -10.44
CA THR A 434 4.02 -0.01 -9.98
C THR A 434 3.12 -0.98 -9.23
N GLY A 435 3.32 -2.29 -9.40
CA GLY A 435 2.49 -3.33 -8.80
C GLY A 435 1.12 -3.45 -9.48
N ILE A 436 0.59 -4.68 -9.49
CA ILE A 436 -0.74 -4.96 -10.01
C ILE A 436 -1.79 -4.82 -8.91
N ASN A 437 -2.69 -3.85 -9.06
CA ASN A 437 -3.79 -3.60 -8.15
C ASN A 437 -5.19 -3.78 -8.80
N HIS A 438 -5.25 -4.01 -10.11
CA HIS A 438 -6.49 -4.29 -10.85
C HIS A 438 -6.30 -5.35 -11.96
N PRO A 439 -7.28 -6.22 -12.22
CA PRO A 439 -7.20 -7.16 -13.34
C PRO A 439 -7.05 -6.48 -14.71
N ASN A 440 -7.82 -5.42 -14.98
CA ASN A 440 -7.67 -4.65 -16.22
C ASN A 440 -6.32 -3.93 -16.34
N GLN A 441 -5.69 -3.54 -15.23
CA GLN A 441 -4.33 -3.02 -15.25
C GLN A 441 -3.34 -4.11 -15.70
N TYR A 442 -3.44 -5.32 -15.14
CA TYR A 442 -2.64 -6.47 -15.61
C TYR A 442 -2.79 -6.67 -17.11
N PHE A 443 -4.03 -6.64 -17.59
CA PHE A 443 -4.33 -6.80 -19.02
C PHE A 443 -3.70 -5.70 -19.87
N SER A 444 -3.90 -4.43 -19.53
CA SER A 444 -3.34 -3.29 -20.27
C SER A 444 -1.81 -3.30 -20.27
N GLU A 445 -1.17 -3.58 -19.12
CA GLU A 445 0.29 -3.64 -19.05
C GLU A 445 0.84 -4.84 -19.84
N SER A 446 0.17 -5.99 -19.82
CA SER A 446 0.53 -7.14 -20.65
C SER A 446 0.49 -6.78 -22.14
N GLN A 447 -0.59 -6.14 -22.58
CA GLN A 447 -0.76 -5.72 -23.98
C GLN A 447 0.35 -4.75 -24.40
N LYS A 448 0.69 -3.75 -23.56
CA LYS A 448 1.82 -2.84 -23.83
C LYS A 448 3.14 -3.58 -24.01
N VAL A 449 3.44 -4.55 -23.14
CA VAL A 449 4.67 -5.34 -23.20
C VAL A 449 4.72 -6.18 -24.49
N LEU A 450 3.62 -6.83 -24.86
CA LEU A 450 3.55 -7.66 -26.07
C LEU A 450 3.64 -6.82 -27.35
N GLN A 451 2.98 -5.66 -27.39
CA GLN A 451 3.08 -4.73 -28.51
C GLN A 451 4.50 -4.21 -28.70
N ALA A 452 5.20 -3.84 -27.61
CA ALA A 452 6.59 -3.41 -27.67
C ALA A 452 7.55 -4.51 -28.17
N LYS A 453 7.33 -5.76 -27.75
CA LYS A 453 8.09 -6.91 -28.26
C LYS A 453 7.87 -7.11 -29.77
N ASN A 454 6.63 -7.03 -30.24
CA ASN A 454 6.30 -7.20 -31.65
C ASN A 454 6.94 -6.10 -32.53
N GLN A 455 6.94 -4.85 -32.07
CA GLN A 455 7.59 -3.74 -32.76
C GLN A 455 9.12 -3.91 -32.84
N THR A 456 9.74 -4.43 -31.79
CA THR A 456 11.19 -4.69 -31.75
C THR A 456 11.59 -5.82 -32.70
N VAL A 457 10.76 -6.86 -32.84
CA VAL A 457 11.01 -7.96 -33.78
C VAL A 457 10.83 -7.50 -35.22
N GLN A 458 9.82 -6.67 -35.51
CA GLN A 458 9.61 -6.12 -36.85
C GLN A 458 10.75 -5.19 -37.29
N SER A 459 11.31 -4.37 -36.39
CA SER A 459 12.44 -3.51 -36.73
C SER A 459 13.72 -4.30 -37.03
N GLN A 460 13.97 -5.41 -36.33
CA GLN A 460 15.12 -6.29 -36.56
C GLN A 460 15.02 -7.12 -37.85
N LEU A 461 13.81 -7.43 -38.31
CA LEU A 461 13.59 -8.12 -39.60
C LEU A 461 13.65 -7.17 -40.81
N SER A 462 13.62 -5.86 -40.57
CA SER A 462 13.63 -4.81 -41.60
C SER A 462 15.04 -4.24 -41.88
N THR A 463 16.04 -4.74 -41.16
CA THR A 463 17.48 -4.47 -41.30
C THR A 463 18.21 -5.74 -41.65
#